data_AF-A0A959HGU0-F1
#
_entry.id   AF-A0A959HGU0-F1
#
_cell.length_a   1.000
_cell.length_b   1.000
_cell.length_c   1.000
_cell.angle_alpha   90.00
_cell.angle_beta   90.00
_cell.angle_gamma   90.00
#
_symmetry.space_group_name_H-M   'P 1'
#
loop_
_entity.id
_entity.type
_entity.pdbx_description
1 polymer ?
#
loop_
_entity_poly.entity_id
_entity_poly.type
_entity_poly.pdbx_seq_one_letter_code
_entity_poly.pdbx_strand_id
1 'polypeptide(L)'
;RDVAAWMIRLIESRTTGTFNAVGPASPTGMHAFVYGAHAAFSSAVSFVMIPDYEFLTKHKVPYAIPWIMPTGDNAGSALVSNQLGIANGLTFTPLAESVRDIYEWWQSDAVPEERRIEMVSGEGSLMAREEEIIAAWKKHK
;
A
#
# COMPACT_ATOMS: atom_id res chain seq x y z
N ARG A 1 7.48 3.78 11.49
CA ARG A 1 7.57 4.96 12.38
C ARG A 1 6.45 4.97 13.43
N ASP A 2 5.20 5.16 13.02
CA ASP A 2 4.09 5.41 13.97
C ASP A 2 3.86 4.30 14.99
N VAL A 3 3.83 3.04 14.53
CA VAL A 3 3.64 1.88 15.40
C VAL A 3 4.73 1.81 16.47
N ALA A 4 6.00 2.02 16.08
CA ALA A 4 7.12 1.99 17.04
C ALA A 4 7.00 3.11 18.08
N ALA A 5 6.70 4.35 17.66
CA ALA A 5 6.49 5.46 18.58
C ALA A 5 5.29 5.22 19.51
N TRP A 6 4.22 4.60 19.00
CA TRP A 6 3.06 4.25 19.79
C TRP A 6 3.35 3.14 20.81
N MET A 7 4.09 2.10 20.42
CA MET A 7 4.53 1.04 21.34
C MET A 7 5.35 1.59 22.51
N ILE A 8 6.25 2.54 22.25
CA ILE A 8 7.01 3.23 23.30
C ILE A 8 6.06 3.94 24.27
N ARG A 9 5.09 4.71 23.76
CA ARG A 9 4.09 5.40 24.60
C ARG A 9 3.27 4.43 25.46
N LEU A 10 2.86 3.29 24.90
CA LEU A 10 2.14 2.24 25.65
C LEU A 10 2.98 1.67 26.79
N ILE A 11 4.28 1.46 26.56
CA ILE A 11 5.21 0.99 27.59
C ILE A 11 5.37 2.03 28.71
N GLU A 12 5.59 3.29 28.34
CA GLU A 12 5.74 4.40 29.29
C GLU A 12 4.50 4.61 30.15
N SER A 13 3.31 4.49 29.56
CA SER A 13 2.03 4.59 30.27
C SER A 13 1.61 3.30 30.98
N ARG A 14 2.39 2.22 30.86
CA ARG A 14 2.06 0.88 31.36
C ARG A 14 0.68 0.38 30.88
N THR A 15 0.29 0.78 29.67
CA THR A 15 -0.97 0.37 29.05
C THR A 15 -0.77 -0.96 28.34
N THR A 16 -1.48 -1.99 28.79
CA THR A 16 -1.44 -3.33 28.21
C THR A 16 -2.77 -3.68 27.57
N GLY A 17 -2.73 -4.57 26.57
CA GLY A 17 -3.93 -5.01 25.85
C GLY A 17 -3.59 -5.61 24.49
N THR A 18 -4.61 -6.14 23.83
CA THR A 18 -4.54 -6.61 22.45
C THR A 18 -5.13 -5.53 21.55
N PHE A 19 -4.31 -5.01 20.62
CA PHE A 19 -4.71 -3.92 19.75
C PHE A 19 -4.38 -4.23 18.29
N ASN A 20 -5.17 -3.68 17.36
CA ASN A 20 -4.87 -3.70 15.94
C ASN A 20 -4.11 -2.42 15.54
N ALA A 21 -2.83 -2.57 15.21
CA ALA A 21 -1.97 -1.47 14.75
C ALA A 21 -2.09 -1.25 13.22
N VAL A 22 -3.32 -1.08 12.73
CA VAL A 22 -3.63 -0.91 11.31
C VAL A 22 -4.10 0.52 11.03
N GLY A 23 -3.80 1.04 9.84
CA GLY A 23 -4.28 2.33 9.37
C GLY A 23 -5.23 2.20 8.17
N PRO A 24 -5.76 3.32 7.66
CA PRO A 24 -5.62 4.68 8.20
C PRO A 24 -6.66 5.01 9.29
N ALA A 25 -6.65 6.25 9.79
CA ALA A 25 -7.59 6.74 10.81
C ALA A 25 -9.07 6.66 10.39
N SER A 26 -9.33 6.67 9.09
CA SER A 26 -10.65 6.56 8.47
C SER A 26 -10.62 5.50 7.38
N PRO A 27 -11.75 4.84 7.05
CA PRO A 27 -11.83 3.92 5.93
C PRO A 27 -11.35 4.57 4.63
N THR A 28 -10.41 3.92 3.93
CA THR A 28 -9.83 4.41 2.68
C THR A 28 -9.81 3.29 1.65
N GLY A 29 -10.51 3.49 0.53
CA GLY A 29 -10.47 2.59 -0.62
C GLY A 29 -9.27 2.86 -1.53
N MET A 30 -9.01 1.95 -2.47
CA MET A 30 -7.85 2.03 -3.36
C MET A 30 -7.77 3.29 -4.22
N HIS A 31 -8.90 3.81 -4.69
CA HIS A 31 -8.92 5.06 -5.44
C HIS A 31 -8.33 6.21 -4.60
N ALA A 32 -8.87 6.41 -3.40
CA ALA A 32 -8.40 7.46 -2.49
C ALA A 32 -6.94 7.23 -2.06
N PHE A 33 -6.52 5.97 -1.86
CA PHE A 33 -5.12 5.64 -1.58
C PHE A 33 -4.18 6.06 -2.71
N VAL A 34 -4.48 5.66 -3.96
CA VAL A 34 -3.61 5.94 -5.12
C VAL A 34 -3.54 7.44 -5.42
N TYR A 35 -4.68 8.14 -5.39
CA TYR A 35 -4.69 9.61 -5.57
C TYR A 35 -3.96 10.33 -4.42
N GLY A 36 -4.17 9.88 -3.17
CA GLY A 36 -3.50 10.45 -2.00
C GLY A 36 -1.99 10.20 -1.98
N ALA A 37 -1.54 9.06 -2.51
CA ALA A 37 -0.13 8.76 -2.68
C ALA A 37 0.51 9.60 -3.80
N HIS A 38 -0.19 9.79 -4.92
CA HIS A 38 0.29 10.64 -6.02
C HIS A 38 0.45 12.11 -5.60
N ALA A 39 -0.30 12.59 -4.61
CA ALA A 39 -0.13 13.93 -4.05
C ALA A 39 1.27 14.20 -3.46
N ALA A 40 2.10 13.17 -3.25
CA ALA A 40 3.51 13.31 -2.91
C ALA A 40 4.40 13.73 -4.09
N PHE A 41 3.91 13.64 -5.33
CA PHE A 41 4.66 13.84 -6.56
C PHE A 41 3.99 14.88 -7.47
N SER A 42 4.77 15.48 -8.37
CA SER A 42 4.29 16.44 -9.38
C SER A 42 4.31 15.88 -10.81
N SER A 43 4.66 14.61 -10.98
CA SER A 43 4.73 13.96 -12.29
C SER A 43 3.34 13.78 -12.89
N ALA A 44 3.23 13.95 -14.21
CA ALA A 44 2.03 13.60 -14.94
C ALA A 44 1.84 12.07 -14.93
N VAL A 45 0.62 11.62 -14.60
CA VAL A 45 0.26 10.20 -14.57
C VAL A 45 -1.15 10.00 -15.12
N SER A 46 -1.43 8.79 -15.60
CA SER A 46 -2.78 8.35 -15.96
C SER A 46 -3.12 7.09 -15.20
N PHE A 47 -4.29 7.05 -14.55
CA PHE A 47 -4.74 5.88 -13.80
C PHE A 47 -5.66 4.99 -14.65
N VAL A 48 -5.37 3.69 -14.70
CA VAL A 48 -6.23 2.67 -15.32
C VAL A 48 -6.80 1.78 -14.23
N MET A 49 -8.10 1.94 -13.95
CA MET A 49 -8.80 1.09 -12.99
C MET A 49 -9.34 -0.17 -13.68
N ILE A 50 -8.99 -1.34 -13.14
CA ILE A 50 -9.43 -2.66 -13.64
C ILE A 50 -10.29 -3.33 -12.54
N PRO A 51 -11.62 -3.14 -12.57
CA PRO A 51 -12.52 -3.71 -11.57
C PRO A 51 -12.99 -5.13 -11.94
N ASP A 52 -12.10 -5.94 -12.53
CA ASP A 52 -12.41 -7.32 -12.97
C ASP A 52 -11.39 -8.29 -12.35
N TYR A 53 -11.86 -9.02 -11.34
CA TYR A 53 -11.03 -9.96 -10.58
C TYR A 53 -10.68 -11.22 -11.37
N GLU A 54 -11.54 -11.67 -12.29
CA GLU A 54 -11.24 -12.81 -13.15
C GLU A 54 -10.14 -12.44 -14.14
N PHE A 55 -10.23 -11.24 -14.73
CA PHE A 55 -9.18 -10.67 -15.57
C PHE A 55 -7.86 -10.56 -14.79
N LEU A 56 -7.85 -9.91 -13.62
CA LEU A 56 -6.63 -9.75 -12.82
C LEU A 56 -6.02 -11.10 -12.43
N THR A 57 -6.85 -12.09 -12.06
CA THR A 57 -6.39 -13.44 -11.75
C THR A 57 -5.76 -14.12 -12.95
N LYS A 58 -6.43 -14.08 -14.12
CA LYS A 58 -5.92 -14.63 -15.38
C LYS A 58 -4.58 -14.01 -15.79
N HIS A 59 -4.42 -12.72 -15.53
CA HIS A 59 -3.18 -11.98 -15.79
C HIS A 59 -2.17 -12.04 -14.62
N LYS A 60 -2.39 -12.91 -13.62
CA LYS A 60 -1.47 -13.12 -12.49
C LYS A 60 -1.17 -11.83 -11.72
N VAL A 61 -2.20 -11.03 -11.44
CA VAL A 61 -2.15 -9.85 -10.54
C VAL A 61 -3.07 -10.04 -9.31
N PRO A 62 -2.95 -11.15 -8.55
CA PRO A 62 -3.76 -11.34 -7.34
C PRO A 62 -3.31 -10.47 -6.15
N TYR A 63 -2.05 -10.00 -6.17
CA TYR A 63 -1.41 -9.21 -5.12
C TYR A 63 -0.62 -8.06 -5.74
N ALA A 64 -0.90 -6.82 -5.30
CA ALA A 64 -0.18 -5.62 -5.70
C ALA A 64 -0.05 -4.71 -4.47
N ILE A 65 0.79 -5.13 -3.53
CA ILE A 65 0.94 -4.50 -2.20
C ILE A 65 1.08 -2.97 -2.35
N PRO A 66 0.32 -2.17 -1.58
CA PRO A 66 -0.49 -2.57 -0.42
C PRO A 66 -1.91 -3.07 -0.73
N TRP A 67 -2.22 -3.36 -2.00
CA TRP A 67 -3.50 -3.97 -2.38
C TRP A 67 -3.45 -5.49 -2.48
N ILE A 68 -4.55 -6.10 -2.07
CA ILE A 68 -4.82 -7.53 -2.13
C ILE A 68 -6.28 -7.71 -2.56
N MET A 69 -6.54 -8.68 -3.43
CA MET A 69 -7.90 -8.98 -3.86
C MET A 69 -8.74 -9.46 -2.65
N PRO A 70 -9.90 -8.84 -2.35
CA PRO A 70 -10.69 -9.16 -1.17
C PRO A 70 -11.58 -10.40 -1.39
N THR A 71 -10.97 -11.53 -1.72
CA THR A 71 -11.63 -12.82 -1.98
C THR A 71 -11.10 -13.91 -1.06
N GLY A 72 -11.92 -14.92 -0.74
CA GLY A 72 -11.54 -16.01 0.15
C GLY A 72 -11.04 -15.48 1.50
N ASP A 73 -9.88 -15.97 1.95
CA ASP A 73 -9.27 -15.59 3.22
C ASP A 73 -8.90 -14.10 3.31
N ASN A 74 -8.81 -13.38 2.18
CA ASN A 74 -8.46 -11.96 2.13
C ASN A 74 -9.66 -11.02 2.22
N ALA A 75 -10.90 -11.54 2.24
CA ALA A 75 -12.12 -10.74 2.22
C ALA A 75 -12.18 -9.70 3.36
N GLY A 76 -11.58 -10.02 4.51
CA GLY A 76 -11.54 -9.14 5.69
C GLY A 76 -10.25 -8.31 5.85
N SER A 77 -9.26 -8.46 4.98
CA SER A 77 -7.91 -7.90 5.17
C SER A 77 -7.88 -6.38 5.39
N ALA A 78 -8.75 -5.64 4.70
CA ALA A 78 -8.89 -4.19 4.79
C ALA A 78 -10.06 -3.72 5.70
N LEU A 79 -10.68 -4.63 6.46
CA LEU A 79 -11.86 -4.35 7.30
C LEU A 79 -11.56 -4.36 8.81
N VAL A 80 -10.30 -4.52 9.19
CA VAL A 80 -9.88 -4.62 10.59
C VAL A 80 -10.10 -3.29 11.31
N SER A 81 -10.84 -3.33 12.42
CA SER A 81 -11.06 -2.15 13.27
C SER A 81 -9.81 -1.79 14.07
N ASN A 82 -9.40 -0.52 14.00
CA ASN A 82 -8.34 0.08 14.80
C ASN A 82 -8.85 1.02 15.91
N GLN A 83 -10.17 1.05 16.16
CA GLN A 83 -10.78 1.99 17.10
C GLN A 83 -10.16 1.90 18.50
N LEU A 84 -9.89 0.69 18.99
CA LEU A 84 -9.24 0.50 20.29
C LEU A 84 -7.80 1.02 20.29
N GLY A 85 -7.07 0.87 19.18
CA GLY A 85 -5.73 1.43 19.02
C GLY A 85 -5.76 2.96 19.09
N ILE A 86 -6.69 3.58 18.34
CA ILE A 86 -6.88 5.04 18.33
C ILE A 86 -7.25 5.56 19.72
N ALA A 87 -8.18 4.90 20.40
CA ALA A 87 -8.58 5.24 21.77
C ALA A 87 -7.42 5.14 22.77
N ASN A 88 -6.37 4.36 22.45
CA ASN A 88 -5.16 4.20 23.26
C ASN A 88 -3.94 4.91 22.64
N GLY A 89 -4.17 5.95 21.83
CA GLY A 89 -3.12 6.87 21.39
C GLY A 89 -2.36 6.44 20.13
N LEU A 90 -2.90 5.52 19.33
CA LEU A 90 -2.40 5.26 17.98
C LEU A 90 -2.64 6.50 17.11
N THR A 91 -1.56 7.01 16.52
CA THR A 91 -1.55 8.18 15.62
C THR A 91 -1.01 7.77 14.26
N PHE A 92 -1.32 8.54 13.21
CA PHE A 92 -0.92 8.22 11.84
C PHE A 92 -0.22 9.42 11.20
N THR A 93 0.94 9.17 10.61
CA THR A 93 1.59 10.09 9.68
C THR A 93 0.68 10.26 8.45
N PRO A 94 0.49 11.49 7.93
CA PRO A 94 -0.13 11.70 6.63
C PRO A 94 0.44 10.78 5.53
N LEU A 95 -0.44 10.26 4.66
CA LEU A 95 -0.05 9.31 3.61
C LEU A 95 1.04 9.88 2.70
N ALA A 96 0.87 11.12 2.22
CA ALA A 96 1.82 11.75 1.32
C ALA A 96 3.21 11.95 1.96
N GLU A 97 3.27 12.17 3.28
CA GLU A 97 4.55 12.23 4.00
C GLU A 97 5.22 10.86 4.06
N SER A 98 4.46 9.82 4.45
CA SER A 98 4.98 8.43 4.41
C SER A 98 5.49 8.03 3.03
N VAL A 99 4.80 8.43 1.96
CA VAL A 99 5.20 8.14 0.57
C VAL A 99 6.50 8.85 0.21
N ARG A 100 6.68 10.13 0.59
CA ARG A 100 7.94 10.86 0.38
C ARG A 100 9.09 10.22 1.14
N ASP A 101 8.90 9.90 2.43
CA ASP A 101 9.94 9.28 3.26
C ASP A 101 10.41 7.94 2.67
N ILE A 102 9.45 7.12 2.20
CA ILE A 102 9.76 5.83 1.56
C ILE A 102 10.49 6.05 0.25
N TYR A 103 10.07 7.03 -0.57
CA TYR A 103 10.74 7.34 -1.82
C TYR A 103 12.18 7.84 -1.60
N GLU A 104 12.38 8.76 -0.66
CA GLU A 104 13.70 9.29 -0.30
C GLU A 104 14.62 8.18 0.20
N TRP A 105 14.13 7.29 1.08
CA TRP A 105 14.87 6.10 1.49
C TRP A 105 15.21 5.20 0.30
N TRP A 106 14.25 4.94 -0.59
CA TRP A 106 14.43 4.09 -1.76
C TRP A 106 15.48 4.62 -2.73
N GLN A 107 15.56 5.94 -2.90
CA GLN A 107 16.56 6.61 -3.74
C GLN A 107 17.92 6.82 -3.05
N SER A 108 18.00 6.64 -1.73
CA SER A 108 19.24 6.81 -0.99
C SER A 108 20.24 5.66 -1.22
N ASP A 109 21.48 5.88 -0.77
CA ASP A 109 22.55 4.88 -0.81
C ASP A 109 22.29 3.67 0.10
N ALA A 110 21.26 3.74 0.98
CA ALA A 110 20.84 2.60 1.81
C ALA A 110 20.19 1.48 0.98
N VAL A 111 19.72 1.78 -0.22
CA VAL A 111 19.16 0.80 -1.15
C VAL A 111 20.12 0.64 -2.34
N PRO A 112 20.68 -0.56 -2.56
CA PRO A 112 21.54 -0.81 -3.72
C PRO A 112 20.79 -0.63 -5.04
N GLU A 113 21.49 -0.13 -6.06
CA GLU A 113 20.92 0.09 -7.40
C GLU A 113 20.39 -1.21 -8.02
N GLU A 114 21.12 -2.33 -7.85
CA GLU A 114 20.72 -3.66 -8.30
C GLU A 114 19.28 -4.00 -7.85
N ARG A 115 18.95 -3.73 -6.58
CA ARG A 115 17.62 -3.98 -6.03
C ARG A 115 16.55 -3.10 -6.66
N ARG A 116 16.90 -1.86 -7.01
CA ARG A 116 15.97 -0.94 -7.71
C ARG A 116 15.70 -1.42 -9.13
N ILE A 117 16.75 -1.85 -9.84
CA ILE A 117 16.63 -2.41 -11.19
C ILE A 117 15.79 -3.69 -11.16
N GLU A 118 16.09 -4.62 -10.25
CA GLU A 118 15.37 -5.88 -10.09
C GLU A 118 13.87 -5.65 -9.80
N MET A 119 13.52 -4.64 -8.99
CA MET A 119 12.12 -4.29 -8.75
C MET A 119 11.38 -3.88 -10.04
N VAL A 120 12.05 -3.14 -10.93
CA VAL A 120 11.45 -2.58 -12.15
C VAL A 120 11.44 -3.56 -13.32
N SER A 121 12.51 -4.34 -13.48
CA SER A 121 12.73 -5.18 -14.67
C SER A 121 13.02 -6.65 -14.36
N GLY A 122 13.05 -7.05 -13.08
CA GLY A 122 13.30 -8.41 -12.67
C GLY A 122 12.16 -9.38 -13.03
N GLU A 123 12.45 -10.67 -12.89
CA GLU A 123 11.48 -11.73 -13.15
C GLU A 123 10.27 -11.58 -12.22
N GLY A 124 9.07 -11.52 -12.79
CA GLY A 124 7.85 -11.31 -12.02
C GLY A 124 7.55 -9.85 -11.67
N SER A 125 8.35 -8.89 -12.14
CA SER A 125 8.03 -7.47 -11.97
C SER A 125 6.69 -7.14 -12.63
N LEU A 126 5.77 -6.57 -11.84
CA LEU A 126 4.50 -6.07 -12.34
C LEU A 126 4.71 -4.86 -13.26
N MET A 127 5.74 -4.04 -12.99
CA MET A 127 6.06 -2.85 -13.79
C MET A 127 6.47 -3.23 -15.22
N ALA A 128 7.28 -4.28 -15.37
CA ALA A 128 7.67 -4.81 -16.69
C ALA A 128 6.49 -5.36 -17.52
N ARG A 129 5.38 -5.72 -16.86
CA ARG A 129 4.20 -6.34 -17.50
C ARG A 129 3.02 -5.37 -17.64
N GLU A 130 3.13 -4.16 -17.09
CA GLU A 130 2.02 -3.20 -17.00
C GLU A 130 1.44 -2.87 -18.38
N GLU A 131 2.30 -2.55 -19.36
CA GLU A 131 1.87 -2.18 -20.71
C GLU A 131 1.07 -3.32 -21.38
N GLU A 132 1.56 -4.55 -21.28
CA GLU A 132 0.89 -5.75 -21.82
C GLU A 132 -0.50 -5.94 -21.16
N ILE A 133 -0.57 -5.82 -19.83
CA ILE A 133 -1.81 -6.01 -19.07
C ILE A 133 -2.83 -4.92 -19.43
N ILE A 134 -2.41 -3.66 -19.53
CA ILE A 134 -3.29 -2.55 -19.93
C ILE A 134 -3.78 -2.73 -21.37
N ALA A 135 -2.90 -3.19 -22.29
CA ALA A 135 -3.28 -3.47 -23.67
C ALA A 135 -4.30 -4.62 -23.76
N ALA A 136 -4.12 -5.67 -22.96
CA ALA A 136 -5.08 -6.77 -22.85
C ALA A 136 -6.42 -6.30 -22.28
N TRP A 137 -6.41 -5.46 -21.25
CA TRP A 137 -7.63 -4.89 -20.65
C TRP A 137 -8.42 -4.06 -21.66
N LYS A 138 -7.75 -3.25 -22.48
CA LYS A 138 -8.39 -2.46 -23.54
C LYS A 138 -9.10 -3.32 -24.59
N LYS A 139 -8.65 -4.56 -24.81
CA LYS A 139 -9.25 -5.53 -25.76
C LYS A 139 -10.31 -6.42 -25.11
N HIS A 140 -10.29 -6.57 -23.78
CA HIS A 140 -11.28 -7.32 -23.00
C HIS A 140 -12.59 -6.55 -22.84
N LYS A 141 -12.54 -5.21 -22.94
CA LYS A 141 -13.70 -4.33 -23.09
C LYS A 141 -14.34 -4.48 -24.47
#